data_AF-A0A842W3Y5-F1
#
_entry.id   AF-A0A842W3Y5-F1
#
_cell.length_a   1.000
_cell.length_b   1.000
_cell.length_c   1.000
_cell.angle_alpha   90.00
_cell.angle_beta   90.00
_cell.angle_gamma   90.00
#
_symmetry.space_group_name_H-M   'P 1'
#
loop_
_entity.id
_entity.type
_entity.pdbx_description
1 polymer ?
#
loop_
_entity_poly.entity_id
_entity_poly.type
_entity_poly.pdbx_seq_one_letter_code
_entity_poly.pdbx_strand_id
1 'polypeptide(L)'
;MSLPPDVILIRPPVESWSVLIAVTGGCSWNYCRFCGVYKNIQDYAIRPLEDVLNDIGRNAKIYPDHKWVFLAGGNVTSVPTDYLVKIVKHVRKKFKKIERLSCYAKELDIVRKSDDELK
;
A
#
# COMPACT_ATOMS: atom_id res chain seq x y z
N MET A 1 -16.64 -12.05 4.02
CA MET A 1 -15.86 -11.63 2.84
C MET A 1 -14.46 -11.37 3.35
N SER A 2 -13.47 -12.15 2.95
CA SER A 2 -12.07 -11.89 3.35
C SER A 2 -11.65 -10.56 2.73
N LEU A 3 -11.23 -9.62 3.56
CA LEU A 3 -10.72 -8.34 3.09
C LEU A 3 -9.27 -8.57 2.62
N PRO A 4 -8.87 -8.06 1.44
CA PRO A 4 -7.48 -8.16 1.02
C PRO A 4 -6.57 -7.41 2.00
N PRO A 5 -5.29 -7.78 2.17
CA PRO A 5 -4.72 -9.07 1.84
C PRO A 5 -5.25 -10.15 2.78
N ASP A 6 -5.69 -11.26 2.20
CA ASP A 6 -6.32 -12.39 2.88
C ASP A 6 -5.34 -13.56 3.07
N VAL A 7 -4.28 -13.66 2.27
CA VAL A 7 -3.30 -14.75 2.33
C VAL A 7 -1.87 -14.23 2.53
N ILE A 8 -1.37 -13.41 1.60
CA ILE A 8 0.04 -12.97 1.55
C ILE A 8 0.15 -11.45 1.51
N LEU A 9 1.02 -10.93 2.39
CA LEU A 9 1.52 -9.56 2.34
C LEU A 9 3.05 -9.58 2.48
N ILE A 10 3.76 -9.05 1.48
CA ILE A 10 5.23 -9.05 1.46
C ILE A 10 5.77 -7.74 2.04
N ARG A 11 6.70 -7.89 2.98
CA ARG A 11 7.57 -6.81 3.48
C ARG A 11 8.97 -6.97 2.89
N PRO A 12 9.47 -6.04 2.05
CA PRO A 12 10.86 -6.11 1.62
C PRO A 12 11.82 -5.83 2.79
N PRO A 13 13.05 -6.36 2.77
CA PRO A 13 14.03 -6.15 3.84
C PRO A 13 14.31 -4.66 4.17
N VAL A 14 14.29 -3.79 3.16
CA VAL A 14 14.47 -2.33 3.32
C VAL A 14 13.32 -1.65 4.07
N GLU A 15 12.20 -2.33 4.22
CA GLU A 15 11.01 -1.87 4.97
C GLU A 15 10.84 -2.63 6.30
N SER A 16 11.88 -3.35 6.76
CA SER A 16 11.86 -4.14 8.01
C SER A 16 11.30 -3.38 9.21
N TRP A 17 11.64 -2.10 9.30
CA TRP A 17 11.26 -1.20 10.38
C TRP A 17 9.98 -0.41 10.15
N SER A 18 9.41 -0.42 8.95
CA SER A 18 8.24 0.41 8.64
C SER A 18 6.97 -0.13 9.28
N VAL A 19 6.06 0.76 9.65
CA VAL A 19 4.66 0.39 9.91
C VAL A 19 4.04 -0.03 8.58
N LEU A 20 3.53 -1.26 8.53
CA LEU A 20 2.90 -1.81 7.34
C LEU A 20 1.42 -1.51 7.32
N ILE A 21 0.99 -0.82 6.27
CA ILE A 21 -0.41 -0.54 6.00
C ILE A 21 -0.76 -1.26 4.71
N ALA A 22 -1.53 -2.34 4.81
CA ALA A 22 -1.96 -3.06 3.63
C ALA A 22 -2.99 -2.23 2.85
N VAL A 23 -2.79 -2.08 1.54
CA VAL A 23 -3.65 -1.27 0.66
C VAL A 23 -4.29 -2.13 -0.44
N THR A 24 -3.53 -3.06 -1.00
CA THR A 24 -4.02 -4.03 -1.99
C THR A 24 -3.68 -5.44 -1.57
N GLY A 25 -4.51 -6.39 -2.01
CA GLY A 25 -4.20 -7.81 -2.04
C GLY A 25 -3.86 -8.25 -3.45
N GLY A 26 -3.08 -9.33 -3.60
CA GLY A 26 -2.68 -9.85 -4.91
C GLY A 26 -1.89 -8.84 -5.75
N CYS A 27 -1.85 -9.07 -7.06
CA CYS A 27 -1.19 -8.20 -8.04
C CYS A 27 -2.11 -7.95 -9.24
N SER A 28 -2.36 -6.68 -9.60
CA SER A 28 -3.23 -6.34 -10.73
C SER A 28 -2.68 -6.73 -12.10
N TRP A 29 -1.39 -7.09 -12.19
CA TRP A 29 -0.77 -7.59 -13.42
C TRP A 29 -0.81 -9.12 -13.50
N ASN A 30 -0.33 -9.82 -12.48
CA ASN A 30 -0.35 -11.29 -12.35
C ASN A 30 0.17 -12.15 -13.54
N TYR A 31 0.77 -11.57 -14.59
CA TYR A 31 1.28 -12.29 -15.76
C TYR A 31 2.80 -12.49 -15.79
N CYS A 32 3.55 -12.01 -14.78
CA CYS A 32 5.00 -12.20 -14.71
C CYS A 32 5.36 -13.70 -14.74
N ARG A 33 6.21 -14.11 -15.69
CA ARG A 33 6.66 -15.51 -15.83
C ARG A 33 7.48 -16.00 -14.63
N PHE A 34 8.17 -15.09 -13.96
CA PHE A 34 9.04 -15.39 -12.81
C PHE A 34 8.34 -15.23 -11.46
N CYS A 35 7.11 -14.71 -11.39
CA CYS A 35 6.46 -14.42 -10.12
C CYS A 35 5.81 -15.68 -9.53
N GLY A 36 6.35 -16.16 -8.41
CA GLY A 36 5.79 -17.26 -7.62
C GLY A 36 5.00 -16.83 -6.38
N VAL A 37 4.61 -15.56 -6.28
CA VAL A 37 4.03 -14.99 -5.05
C VAL A 37 2.50 -14.93 -5.06
N TYR A 38 1.90 -14.32 -6.09
CA TYR A 38 0.47 -14.02 -6.10
C TYR A 38 -0.33 -14.92 -7.04
N LYS A 39 0.29 -15.41 -8.11
CA LYS A 39 -0.36 -16.26 -9.11
C LYS A 39 -0.90 -17.54 -8.46
N ASN A 40 -2.20 -17.80 -8.65
CA ASN A 40 -2.93 -18.93 -8.07
C ASN A 40 -2.92 -19.00 -6.53
N ILE A 41 -2.49 -17.94 -5.84
CA ILE A 41 -2.41 -17.89 -4.38
C ILE A 41 -3.39 -16.87 -3.83
N GLN A 42 -3.48 -15.69 -4.45
CA GLN A 42 -4.35 -14.63 -3.99
C GLN A 42 -4.79 -13.73 -5.14
N ASP A 43 -6.09 -13.52 -5.26
CA ASP A 43 -6.65 -12.60 -6.26
C ASP A 43 -6.34 -11.14 -5.94
N TYR A 44 -6.29 -10.33 -7.00
CA TYR A 44 -6.10 -8.91 -6.84
C TYR A 44 -7.36 -8.24 -6.31
N ALA A 45 -7.21 -7.41 -5.28
CA ALA A 45 -8.29 -6.56 -4.80
C ALA A 45 -7.74 -5.30 -4.12
N ILE A 46 -8.51 -4.22 -4.21
CA ILE A 46 -8.26 -2.96 -3.51
C ILE A 46 -9.03 -3.01 -2.20
N ARG A 47 -8.38 -2.69 -1.08
CA ARG A 47 -9.07 -2.61 0.21
C ARG A 47 -10.09 -1.47 0.23
N PRO A 48 -11.20 -1.60 0.97
CA PRO A 48 -12.05 -0.45 1.26
C PRO A 48 -11.24 0.68 1.90
N LEU A 49 -11.43 1.91 1.42
CA LEU A 49 -10.65 3.06 1.88
C LEU A 49 -10.77 3.23 3.39
N GLU A 50 -11.98 3.11 3.92
CA GLU A 50 -12.28 3.30 5.35
C GLU A 50 -11.47 2.35 6.24
N ASP A 51 -11.33 1.08 5.84
CA ASP A 51 -10.54 0.10 6.58
C ASP A 51 -9.06 0.50 6.61
N VAL A 52 -8.52 0.96 5.48
CA VAL A 52 -7.13 1.43 5.41
C VAL A 52 -6.91 2.67 6.28
N LEU A 53 -7.85 3.63 6.25
CA LEU A 53 -7.78 4.83 7.10
C LEU A 53 -7.88 4.47 8.59
N ASN A 54 -8.72 3.50 8.94
CA ASN A 54 -8.84 2.99 10.31
C ASN A 54 -7.54 2.34 10.78
N ASP A 55 -6.90 1.54 9.94
CA ASP A 55 -5.61 0.91 10.26
C ASP A 55 -4.49 1.94 10.45
N ILE A 56 -4.44 2.98 9.62
CA ILE A 56 -3.51 4.11 9.80
C ILE A 56 -3.76 4.77 11.15
N GLY A 57 -5.03 5.03 11.49
CA GLY A 57 -5.41 5.65 12.76
C GLY A 57 -5.05 4.81 13.97
N ARG A 58 -5.24 3.48 13.91
CA ARG A 58 -4.85 2.54 14.97
C ARG A 58 -3.33 2.49 15.13
N ASN A 59 -2.59 2.29 14.05
CA ASN A 59 -1.14 2.18 14.09
C ASN A 59 -0.47 3.49 14.56
N ALA A 60 -1.00 4.66 14.18
CA ALA A 60 -0.47 5.93 14.67
C ALA A 60 -0.69 6.15 16.18
N LYS A 61 -1.69 5.49 16.79
CA LYS A 61 -1.87 5.51 18.25
C LYS A 61 -0.88 4.58 18.96
N ILE A 62 -0.60 3.42 18.36
CA ILE A 62 0.34 2.42 18.90
C ILE A 62 1.78 2.90 18.75
N TYR A 63 2.10 3.53 17.62
CA TYR A 63 3.44 3.96 17.24
C TYR A 63 3.49 5.47 16.91
N PRO A 64 3.18 6.36 17.88
CA PRO A 64 2.98 7.79 17.63
C PRO A 64 4.22 8.53 17.11
N ASP A 65 5.41 8.07 17.51
CA ASP A 65 6.70 8.66 17.12
C ASP A 65 7.36 7.96 15.94
N HIS A 66 6.68 7.00 15.32
CA HIS A 66 7.26 6.22 14.24
C HIS A 66 7.41 7.03 12.96
N LYS A 67 8.51 6.78 12.25
CA LYS A 67 9.00 7.64 11.17
C LYS A 67 8.76 7.08 9.77
N TRP A 68 8.53 5.78 9.64
CA TRP A 68 8.46 5.12 8.34
C TRP A 68 7.18 4.32 8.16
N VAL A 69 6.44 4.59 7.09
CA VAL A 69 5.23 3.84 6.75
C VAL A 69 5.42 3.24 5.37
N PHE A 70 5.10 1.95 5.24
CA PHE A 70 5.10 1.25 3.97
C PHE A 70 3.67 0.89 3.61
N LEU A 71 3.19 1.42 2.48
CA LEU A 71 1.94 0.99 1.88
C LEU A 71 2.21 -0.35 1.18
N ALA A 72 1.69 -1.41 1.79
CA ALA A 72 1.94 -2.79 1.40
C ALA A 72 0.84 -3.33 0.47
N GLY A 73 1.22 -4.31 -0.33
CA GLY A 73 0.37 -4.95 -1.33
C GLY A 73 1.16 -5.20 -2.62
N GLY A 74 0.68 -6.14 -3.45
CA GLY A 74 1.42 -6.51 -4.65
C GLY A 74 1.45 -5.44 -5.74
N ASN A 75 0.57 -4.43 -5.67
CA ASN A 75 0.62 -3.29 -6.58
C ASN A 75 -0.17 -2.06 -6.06
N VAL A 76 0.41 -1.25 -5.18
CA VAL A 76 -0.30 -0.11 -4.59
C VAL A 76 -0.60 1.00 -5.61
N THR A 77 0.29 1.22 -6.59
CA THR A 77 0.11 2.25 -7.63
C THR A 77 -1.03 1.98 -8.61
N SER A 78 -1.59 0.77 -8.57
CA SER A 78 -2.73 0.40 -9.40
C SER A 78 -4.06 1.04 -8.98
N VAL A 79 -4.18 1.51 -7.74
CA VAL A 79 -5.42 2.10 -7.21
C VAL A 79 -5.66 3.52 -7.77
N PRO A 80 -6.91 4.03 -7.71
CA PRO A 80 -7.22 5.40 -8.14
C PRO A 80 -6.36 6.46 -7.45
N THR A 81 -6.01 7.54 -8.16
CA THR A 81 -5.15 8.59 -7.62
C THR A 81 -5.79 9.28 -6.41
N ASP A 82 -7.09 9.57 -6.46
CA ASP A 82 -7.80 10.20 -5.34
C ASP A 82 -7.77 9.32 -4.07
N TYR A 83 -7.83 8.01 -4.24
CA TYR A 83 -7.70 7.03 -3.17
C TYR A 83 -6.31 7.09 -2.52
N LEU A 84 -5.22 7.10 -3.31
CA LEU A 84 -3.85 7.26 -2.78
C LEU A 84 -3.68 8.60 -2.07
N VAL A 85 -4.18 9.69 -2.66
CA VAL A 85 -4.10 11.04 -2.08
C VAL A 85 -4.77 11.07 -0.71
N LYS A 86 -5.94 10.43 -0.55
CA LYS A 86 -6.63 10.32 0.75
C LYS A 86 -5.77 9.57 1.78
N ILE A 87 -5.14 8.46 1.38
CA ILE A 87 -4.21 7.71 2.24
C ILE A 87 -3.00 8.56 2.65
N VAL A 88 -2.30 9.16 1.69
CA VAL A 88 -1.09 9.97 1.94
C VAL A 88 -1.40 11.12 2.88
N LYS A 89 -2.50 11.86 2.63
CA LYS A 89 -2.96 12.93 3.52
C LYS A 89 -3.26 12.41 4.93
N HIS A 90 -3.91 11.25 5.05
CA HIS A 90 -4.25 10.69 6.35
C HIS A 90 -3.02 10.20 7.13
N VAL A 91 -2.06 9.55 6.46
CA VAL A 91 -0.78 9.16 7.07
C VAL A 91 -0.05 10.38 7.60
N ARG A 92 0.15 11.42 6.78
CA ARG A 92 0.81 12.68 7.20
C ARG A 92 0.06 13.38 8.33
N LYS A 93 -1.27 13.28 8.35
CA LYS A 93 -2.08 13.84 9.44
C LYS A 93 -1.90 13.07 10.76
N LYS A 94 -1.75 11.74 10.71
CA LYS A 94 -1.74 10.87 11.89
C LYS A 94 -0.32 10.62 12.44
N PHE A 95 0.64 10.32 11.58
CA PHE A 95 2.04 10.10 11.96
C PHE A 95 2.79 11.44 11.94
N LYS A 96 2.88 12.10 13.11
CA LYS A 96 3.41 13.47 13.22
C LYS A 96 4.92 13.56 12.97
N LYS A 97 5.65 12.47 13.14
CA LYS A 97 7.10 12.38 12.91
C LYS A 97 7.45 11.62 11.64
N ILE A 98 6.52 11.48 10.70
CA ILE A 98 6.76 10.73 9.46
C ILE A 98 7.90 11.38 8.65
N GLU A 99 8.90 10.59 8.31
CA GLU A 99 10.03 10.95 7.45
C GLU A 99 9.95 10.23 6.10
N ARG A 100 9.37 9.01 6.07
CA ARG A 100 9.30 8.18 4.87
C ARG A 100 7.94 7.53 4.70
N LEU A 101 7.37 7.69 3.51
CA LEU A 101 6.20 6.96 3.04
C LEU A 101 6.55 6.33 1.71
N SER A 102 6.56 5.00 1.65
CA SER A 102 6.98 4.23 0.48
C SER A 102 5.98 3.15 0.11
N CYS A 103 6.07 2.63 -1.11
CA CYS A 103 5.26 1.51 -1.59
C CYS A 103 5.98 0.80 -2.75
N TYR A 104 5.50 -0.40 -3.11
CA TYR A 104 5.85 -0.97 -4.41
C TYR A 104 5.09 -0.27 -5.53
N ALA A 105 5.77 -0.04 -6.65
CA ALA A 105 5.21 0.56 -7.85
C ALA A 105 5.46 -0.34 -9.06
N LYS A 106 4.43 -0.50 -9.90
CA LYS A 106 4.57 -1.10 -11.23
C LYS A 106 4.79 0.03 -12.25
N GLU A 107 5.82 -0.08 -13.06
CA GLU A 107 6.17 0.92 -14.09
C GLU A 107 4.95 1.35 -14.93
N LEU A 108 4.17 0.39 -15.45
CA LEU A 108 3.00 0.68 -16.28
C LEU A 108 1.91 1.48 -15.55
N ASP A 109 1.84 1.39 -14.22
CA ASP A 109 0.89 2.20 -13.44
C ASP A 109 1.38 3.62 -13.18
N ILE A 110 2.71 3.83 -13.24
CA ILE A 110 3.31 5.16 -13.21
C ILE A 110 3.11 5.84 -14.56
N VAL A 111 3.43 5.14 -15.66
CA VAL A 111 3.37 5.68 -17.03
C VAL A 111 1.95 6.14 -17.44
N ARG A 112 0.91 5.49 -16.92
CA ARG A 112 -0.48 5.86 -17.23
C ARG A 112 -1.02 7.05 -16.43
N LYS A 113 -0.31 7.52 -15.40
CA LYS A 113 -0.69 8.69 -14.60
C LYS A 113 -0.13 9.95 -15.25
N SER A 114 -0.92 11.02 -15.24
CA SER A 114 -0.42 12.33 -15.65
C SER A 114 0.59 12.89 -14.65
N ASP A 115 1.42 13.84 -15.08
CA ASP A 115 2.35 14.55 -14.20
C ASP A 115 1.63 15.19 -13.00
N ASP A 116 0.42 15.70 -13.20
CA ASP A 116 -0.38 16.29 -12.11
C ASP A 116 -0.88 15.26 -11.10
N GLU A 117 -1.12 14.02 -11.52
CA GLU A 117 -1.46 12.91 -10.62
C GLU A 117 -0.27 12.38 -9.82
N LEU A 118 0.97 12.69 -10.25
CA LEU A 118 2.21 12.24 -9.63
C LEU A 118 2.86 13.26 -8.68
N LYS A 119 2.34 14.49 -8.60
CA LYS A 119 2.78 15.55 -7.66
C LYS A 119 2.25 15.33 -6.24
#